data_AF-A0A3D2WPH1-F1
#
_entry.id   AF-A0A3D2WPH1-F1
#
_cell.length_a   1.000
_cell.length_b   1.000
_cell.length_c   1.000
_cell.angle_alpha   90.00
_cell.angle_beta   90.00
_cell.angle_gamma   90.00
#
_symmetry.space_group_name_H-M   'P 1'
#
loop_
_entity.id
_entity.type
_entity.pdbx_description
1 polymer ?
#
loop_
_entity_poly.entity_id
_entity_poly.type
_entity_poly.pdbx_seq_one_letter_code
_entity_poly.pdbx_strand_id
1 'polypeptide(L)'
;GEWIESAKLKQGMVLTDEAGQKVEVVELQELGKTQDTYNIEVADFHTYFVGESKVLVHNECSCKLRYEIKPQDKDWRGTGKTYKDALDDAFKETGLDKVGFEVTTWSKSKDGKSFPVEYRHKSGAEVNIDYPHQKNGPDAPHVGWQTPGKRGNGGAVRGHIILDEVPYGR
;
A
#
# COMPACT_ATOMS: atom_id res chain seq x y z
N GLY A 1 -14.26 -5.23 -10.33
CA GLY A 1 -14.91 -3.92 -10.10
C GLY A 1 -13.84 -2.85 -10.04
N GLU A 2 -14.24 -1.60 -10.07
CA GLU A 2 -13.37 -0.43 -9.87
C GLU A 2 -13.83 0.29 -8.59
N TRP A 3 -12.90 0.89 -7.85
CA TRP A 3 -13.24 1.72 -6.69
C TRP A 3 -13.66 3.12 -7.16
N ILE A 4 -14.74 3.64 -6.58
CA ILE A 4 -15.30 4.95 -6.94
C ILE A 4 -15.48 5.74 -5.64
N GLU A 5 -14.98 6.98 -5.62
CA GLU A 5 -15.24 7.91 -4.51
C GLU A 5 -16.75 8.03 -4.27
N SER A 6 -17.19 7.95 -3.02
CA SER A 6 -18.62 8.00 -2.67
C SER A 6 -19.31 9.25 -3.20
N ALA A 7 -18.62 10.39 -3.22
CA ALA A 7 -19.12 11.66 -3.76
C ALA A 7 -19.36 11.65 -5.28
N LYS A 8 -18.79 10.68 -6.01
CA LYS A 8 -18.94 10.51 -7.47
C LYS A 8 -20.02 9.50 -7.86
N LEU A 9 -20.66 8.85 -6.88
CA LEU A 9 -21.75 7.91 -7.14
C LEU A 9 -22.93 8.60 -7.83
N LYS A 10 -23.58 7.88 -8.73
CA LYS A 10 -24.75 8.31 -9.46
C LYS A 10 -25.81 7.23 -9.42
N GLN A 11 -27.07 7.64 -9.53
CA GLN A 11 -28.18 6.71 -9.70
C GLN A 11 -27.93 5.76 -10.88
N GLY A 12 -28.26 4.48 -10.70
CA GLY A 12 -28.05 3.41 -11.66
C GLY A 12 -26.64 2.79 -11.64
N MET A 13 -25.70 3.34 -10.86
CA MET A 13 -24.41 2.67 -10.63
C MET A 13 -24.60 1.38 -9.83
N VAL A 14 -23.72 0.40 -10.08
CA VAL A 14 -23.80 -0.92 -9.44
C VAL A 14 -22.61 -1.14 -8.52
N LEU A 15 -22.91 -1.45 -7.26
CA LEU A 15 -21.99 -1.77 -6.18
C LEU A 15 -22.03 -3.28 -5.89
N THR A 16 -21.20 -3.73 -4.96
CA THR A 16 -21.08 -5.15 -4.58
C THR A 16 -21.37 -5.34 -3.10
N ASP A 17 -22.17 -6.34 -2.75
CA ASP A 17 -22.47 -6.73 -1.36
C ASP A 17 -21.55 -7.84 -0.83
N GLU A 18 -21.80 -8.30 0.41
CA GLU A 18 -21.03 -9.37 1.06
C GLU A 18 -21.11 -10.73 0.35
N ALA A 19 -22.17 -10.98 -0.41
CA ALA A 19 -22.38 -12.21 -1.17
C ALA A 19 -21.84 -12.11 -2.60
N GLY A 20 -21.22 -10.98 -2.97
CA GLY A 20 -20.76 -10.70 -4.33
C GLY A 20 -21.90 -10.35 -5.29
N GLN A 21 -23.09 -10.05 -4.78
CA GLN A 21 -24.24 -9.66 -5.58
C GLN A 21 -24.20 -8.17 -5.92
N LYS A 22 -24.89 -7.82 -6.99
CA LYS A 22 -24.98 -6.46 -7.51
C LYS A 22 -26.03 -5.67 -6.73
N VAL A 23 -25.64 -4.52 -6.19
CA VAL A 23 -26.54 -3.57 -5.53
C VAL A 23 -26.60 -2.30 -6.34
N GLU A 24 -27.79 -1.89 -6.79
CA GLU A 24 -27.96 -0.67 -7.59
C GLU A 24 -28.16 0.57 -6.69
N VAL A 25 -27.50 1.68 -7.04
CA VAL A 25 -27.74 2.98 -6.42
C VAL A 25 -29.07 3.52 -6.95
N VAL A 26 -30.11 3.47 -6.11
CA VAL A 26 -31.47 3.89 -6.51
C VAL A 26 -31.68 5.40 -6.41
N GLU A 27 -31.02 6.07 -5.46
CA GLU A 27 -31.23 7.49 -5.17
C GLU A 27 -30.01 8.08 -4.45
N LEU A 28 -29.74 9.36 -4.68
CA LEU A 28 -28.84 10.17 -3.85
C LEU A 28 -29.62 11.36 -3.30
N GLN A 29 -29.59 11.54 -1.98
CA GLN A 29 -30.27 12.63 -1.29
C GLN A 29 -29.26 13.54 -0.59
N GLU A 30 -29.20 14.81 -1.00
CA GLU A 30 -28.46 15.83 -0.27
C GLU A 30 -29.28 16.29 0.94
N LEU A 31 -28.71 16.15 2.13
CA LEU A 31 -29.42 16.46 3.37
C LEU A 31 -29.36 17.94 3.77
N GLY A 32 -28.64 18.78 3.02
CA GLY A 32 -28.52 20.22 3.25
C GLY A 32 -27.90 20.61 4.60
N LYS A 33 -27.37 19.63 5.35
CA LYS A 33 -26.77 19.80 6.68
C LYS A 33 -25.57 18.89 6.82
N THR A 34 -24.61 19.33 7.63
CA THR A 34 -23.53 18.46 8.10
C THR A 34 -24.09 17.45 9.10
N GLN A 35 -23.66 16.19 8.98
CA GLN A 35 -23.91 15.16 9.98
C GLN A 35 -22.59 14.65 10.53
N ASP A 36 -22.60 14.23 11.80
CA ASP A 36 -21.48 13.51 12.36
C ASP A 36 -21.30 12.19 11.61
N THR A 37 -20.08 11.96 11.12
CA THR A 37 -19.70 10.73 10.44
C THR A 37 -18.70 9.98 11.30
N TYR A 38 -18.88 8.66 11.40
CA TYR A 38 -17.98 7.80 12.15
C TYR A 38 -17.17 6.95 11.19
N ASN A 39 -15.90 6.76 11.53
CA ASN A 39 -15.00 5.89 10.81
C ASN A 39 -14.59 4.69 11.68
N ILE A 40 -14.37 3.53 11.05
CA ILE A 40 -13.74 2.38 11.70
C ILE A 40 -12.53 1.94 10.88
N GLU A 41 -11.42 1.66 11.55
CA GLU A 41 -10.25 1.09 10.88
C GLU A 41 -10.22 -0.41 11.11
N VAL A 42 -10.38 -1.16 10.03
CA VAL A 42 -10.14 -2.60 9.99
C VAL A 42 -8.73 -2.83 9.45
N ALA A 43 -8.03 -3.82 10.01
CA ALA A 43 -6.67 -4.16 9.60
C ALA A 43 -6.62 -4.74 8.17
N ASP A 44 -5.42 -4.70 7.58
CA ASP A 44 -5.07 -5.25 6.27
C ASP A 44 -5.73 -4.51 5.10
N PHE A 45 -6.93 -4.91 4.71
CA PHE A 45 -7.52 -4.41 3.46
C PHE A 45 -8.17 -3.03 3.61
N HIS A 46 -8.37 -2.55 4.84
CA HIS A 46 -9.12 -1.33 5.13
C HIS A 46 -10.51 -1.27 4.45
N THR A 47 -11.07 -2.43 4.12
CA THR A 47 -12.38 -2.59 3.48
C THR A 47 -13.36 -3.25 4.43
N TYR A 48 -14.60 -2.76 4.47
CA TYR A 48 -15.66 -3.28 5.31
C TYR A 48 -17.02 -3.11 4.66
N PHE A 49 -18.00 -3.89 5.10
CA PHE A 49 -19.37 -3.79 4.60
C PHE A 49 -20.18 -2.83 5.49
N VAL A 50 -20.93 -1.91 4.87
CA VAL A 50 -21.69 -0.87 5.57
C VAL A 50 -23.16 -0.88 5.18
N GLY A 51 -24.01 -0.53 6.15
CA GLY A 51 -25.45 -0.34 5.97
C GLY A 51 -26.23 -1.65 5.84
N GLU A 52 -27.55 -1.54 5.70
CA GLU A 52 -28.45 -2.70 5.58
C GLU A 52 -28.18 -3.52 4.33
N SER A 53 -27.80 -2.86 3.23
CA SER A 53 -27.43 -3.50 1.96
C SER A 53 -26.01 -4.08 1.96
N LYS A 54 -25.26 -3.91 3.06
CA LYS A 54 -23.91 -4.44 3.25
C LYS A 54 -23.01 -4.21 2.05
N VAL A 55 -22.92 -2.96 1.62
CA VAL A 55 -22.09 -2.59 0.47
C VAL A 55 -20.62 -2.56 0.88
N LEU A 56 -19.75 -3.10 0.04
CA LEU A 56 -18.31 -3.06 0.27
C LEU A 56 -17.78 -1.64 0.09
N VAL A 57 -17.22 -1.06 1.15
CA VAL A 57 -16.53 0.23 1.13
C VAL A 57 -15.08 0.06 1.53
N HIS A 58 -14.26 1.04 1.20
CA HIS A 58 -12.88 1.14 1.66
C HIS A 58 -12.68 2.47 2.38
N ASN A 59 -11.84 2.47 3.40
CA ASN A 59 -11.24 3.70 3.88
C ASN A 59 -10.05 4.04 3.03
N GLU A 60 -10.08 5.21 2.42
CA GLU A 60 -8.89 5.76 1.78
C GLU A 60 -7.91 6.19 2.88
N CYS A 61 -6.75 5.55 2.94
CA CYS A 61 -5.65 6.02 3.78
C CYS A 61 -5.00 7.22 3.06
N SER A 62 -5.70 8.35 3.04
CA SER A 62 -5.25 9.57 2.36
C SER A 62 -4.22 10.31 3.23
N CYS A 63 -3.12 9.65 3.60
CA CYS A 63 -1.95 10.37 4.05
C CYS A 63 -1.38 11.12 2.84
N LYS A 64 -1.48 12.45 2.81
CA LYS A 64 -0.81 13.26 1.80
C LYS A 64 0.69 12.94 1.86
N LEU A 65 1.21 12.35 0.78
CA LEU A 65 2.64 12.04 0.65
C LEU A 65 3.39 13.36 0.50
N ARG A 66 4.29 13.68 1.43
CA ARG A 66 5.17 14.86 1.31
C ARG A 66 6.46 14.52 0.58
N TYR A 67 6.79 13.23 0.51
CA TYR A 67 7.86 12.73 -0.33
C TYR A 67 7.62 13.04 -1.81
N GLU A 68 8.65 13.59 -2.46
CA GLU A 68 8.66 13.79 -3.91
C GLU A 68 8.95 12.47 -4.61
N ILE A 69 7.97 11.96 -5.35
CA ILE A 69 8.08 10.73 -6.13
C ILE A 69 9.07 10.91 -7.28
N LYS A 70 10.08 10.05 -7.33
CA LYS A 70 11.12 10.06 -8.37
C LYS A 70 10.72 9.16 -9.55
N PRO A 71 11.38 9.28 -10.71
CA PRO A 71 11.04 8.47 -11.89
C PRO A 71 11.15 6.95 -11.70
N GLN A 72 11.96 6.48 -10.74
CA GLN A 72 12.12 5.06 -10.43
C GLN A 72 11.14 4.56 -9.35
N ASP A 73 10.43 5.47 -8.68
CA ASP A 73 9.46 5.13 -7.66
C ASP A 73 8.11 4.76 -8.30
N LYS A 74 7.31 3.98 -7.56
CA LYS A 74 5.96 3.57 -7.97
C LYS A 74 4.97 3.95 -6.88
N ASP A 75 3.93 4.70 -7.22
CA ASP A 75 2.83 4.99 -6.29
C ASP A 75 1.71 3.96 -6.47
N TRP A 76 1.59 3.01 -5.54
CA TRP A 76 0.59 1.95 -5.58
C TRP A 76 -0.53 2.15 -4.58
N ARG A 77 -0.58 3.32 -3.91
CA ARG A 77 -1.68 3.68 -3.02
C ARG A 77 -3.01 3.71 -3.78
N GLY A 78 -4.07 3.21 -3.15
CA GLY A 78 -5.41 3.12 -3.74
C GLY A 78 -5.57 2.06 -4.84
N THR A 79 -4.51 1.31 -5.19
CA THR A 79 -4.59 0.27 -6.24
C THR A 79 -5.06 -1.09 -5.75
N GLY A 80 -5.11 -1.28 -4.42
CA GLY A 80 -5.39 -2.58 -3.78
C GLY A 80 -4.23 -3.58 -3.84
N LYS A 81 -3.05 -3.17 -4.33
CA LYS A 81 -1.83 -3.99 -4.31
C LYS A 81 -1.27 -4.10 -2.90
N THR A 82 -0.75 -5.27 -2.56
CA THR A 82 -0.26 -5.58 -1.22
C THR A 82 1.26 -5.40 -1.11
N TYR A 83 1.79 -5.39 0.11
CA TYR A 83 3.23 -5.43 0.35
C TYR A 83 3.93 -6.64 -0.28
N LYS A 84 3.21 -7.76 -0.49
CA LYS A 84 3.78 -8.96 -1.14
C LYS A 84 4.01 -8.71 -2.63
N ASP A 85 3.03 -8.09 -3.29
CA ASP A 85 3.16 -7.67 -4.69
C ASP A 85 4.34 -6.70 -4.85
N ALA A 86 4.48 -5.76 -3.90
CA ALA A 86 5.58 -4.82 -3.90
C ALA A 86 6.94 -5.48 -3.64
N LEU A 87 7.03 -6.48 -2.75
CA LEU A 87 8.25 -7.25 -2.57
C LEU A 87 8.66 -7.98 -3.85
N ASP A 88 7.74 -8.66 -4.51
CA ASP A 88 8.03 -9.41 -5.73
C ASP A 88 8.47 -8.48 -6.87
N ASP A 89 7.87 -7.29 -6.96
CA ASP A 89 8.27 -6.25 -7.91
C ASP A 89 9.63 -5.64 -7.55
N ALA A 90 9.86 -5.32 -6.27
CA ALA A 90 11.15 -4.82 -5.77
C ALA A 90 12.31 -5.77 -6.06
N PHE A 91 12.13 -7.09 -5.87
CA PHE A 91 13.16 -8.06 -6.25
C PHE A 91 13.44 -8.04 -7.76
N LYS A 92 12.41 -7.91 -8.62
CA LYS A 92 12.60 -7.78 -10.07
C LYS A 92 13.37 -6.51 -10.44
N GLU A 93 13.09 -5.39 -9.78
CA GLU A 93 13.79 -4.12 -10.02
C GLU A 93 15.29 -4.19 -9.68
N THR A 94 15.69 -5.08 -8.75
CA THR A 94 17.12 -5.32 -8.50
C THR A 94 17.85 -6.02 -9.66
N GLY A 95 17.11 -6.68 -10.57
CA GLY A 95 17.66 -7.49 -11.66
C GLY A 95 18.31 -8.80 -11.18
N LEU A 96 18.08 -9.22 -9.94
CA LEU A 96 18.67 -10.42 -9.34
C LEU A 96 17.60 -11.41 -8.89
N ASP A 97 17.97 -12.69 -8.81
CA ASP A 97 17.13 -13.72 -8.22
C ASP A 97 17.08 -13.57 -6.70
N LYS A 98 15.87 -13.59 -6.14
CA LYS A 98 15.59 -13.55 -4.69
C LYS A 98 16.37 -14.61 -3.91
N VAL A 99 16.65 -15.78 -4.51
CA VAL A 99 17.41 -16.85 -3.85
C VAL A 99 18.84 -16.42 -3.45
N GLY A 100 19.39 -15.40 -4.11
CA GLY A 100 20.71 -14.85 -3.77
C GLY A 100 20.71 -13.89 -2.58
N PHE A 101 19.54 -13.48 -2.08
CA PHE A 101 19.44 -12.53 -0.98
C PHE A 101 19.40 -13.23 0.37
N GLU A 102 20.11 -12.65 1.34
CA GLU A 102 20.08 -13.05 2.74
C GLU A 102 19.22 -12.09 3.54
N VAL A 103 18.46 -12.63 4.50
CA VAL A 103 17.71 -11.79 5.44
C VAL A 103 18.67 -11.22 6.47
N THR A 104 18.76 -9.89 6.54
CA THR A 104 19.67 -9.18 7.45
C THR A 104 18.95 -8.52 8.61
N THR A 105 17.66 -8.21 8.46
CA THR A 105 16.85 -7.61 9.52
C THR A 105 15.49 -8.28 9.63
N TRP A 106 15.06 -8.50 10.87
CA TRP A 106 13.73 -9.00 11.23
C TRP A 106 13.00 -7.95 12.08
N SER A 107 11.69 -7.82 11.89
CA SER A 107 10.83 -6.96 12.70
C SER A 107 9.60 -7.73 13.17
N LYS A 108 8.97 -7.26 14.26
CA LYS A 108 7.75 -7.86 14.78
C LYS A 108 6.53 -7.12 14.21
N SER A 109 5.56 -7.91 13.75
CA SER A 109 4.20 -7.44 13.49
C SER A 109 3.50 -7.00 14.77
N LYS A 110 2.34 -6.35 14.63
CA LYS A 110 1.45 -5.99 15.76
C LYS A 110 1.09 -7.20 16.64
N ASP A 111 0.97 -8.40 16.05
CA ASP A 111 0.67 -9.66 16.76
C ASP A 111 1.90 -10.29 17.42
N GLY A 112 3.07 -9.63 17.38
CA GLY A 112 4.32 -10.11 17.96
C GLY A 112 5.05 -11.17 17.13
N LYS A 113 4.51 -11.60 15.98
CA LYS A 113 5.19 -12.52 15.05
C LYS A 113 6.34 -11.81 14.33
N SER A 114 7.47 -12.49 14.20
CA SER A 114 8.66 -11.97 13.52
C SER A 114 8.61 -12.23 12.01
N PHE A 115 8.93 -11.21 11.23
CA PHE A 115 9.00 -11.27 9.77
C PHE A 115 10.28 -10.62 9.24
N PRO A 116 10.81 -11.11 8.11
CA PRO A 116 11.96 -10.49 7.45
C PRO A 116 11.58 -9.13 6.86
N VAL A 117 12.36 -8.09 7.16
CA VAL A 117 12.12 -6.70 6.70
C VAL A 117 13.28 -6.10 5.92
N GLU A 118 14.42 -6.78 5.89
CA GLU A 118 15.55 -6.39 5.04
C GLU A 118 16.23 -7.62 4.46
N TYR A 119 16.46 -7.55 3.15
CA TYR A 119 17.12 -8.56 2.36
C TYR A 119 18.32 -7.91 1.67
N ARG A 120 19.51 -8.48 1.81
CA ARG A 120 20.74 -7.96 1.19
C ARG A 120 21.40 -9.03 0.34
N HIS A 121 21.98 -8.60 -0.78
CA HIS A 121 22.79 -9.44 -1.65
C HIS A 121 24.26 -9.02 -1.56
N LYS A 122 25.19 -9.96 -1.76
CA LYS A 122 26.65 -9.72 -1.74
C LYS A 122 27.14 -8.64 -2.71
N SER A 123 26.35 -8.34 -3.75
CA SER A 123 26.64 -7.29 -4.74
C SER A 123 26.29 -5.88 -4.27
N GLY A 124 25.70 -5.73 -3.08
CA GLY A 124 25.22 -4.45 -2.55
C GLY A 124 23.76 -4.12 -2.89
N ALA A 125 23.04 -5.00 -3.60
CA ALA A 125 21.60 -4.86 -3.77
C ALA A 125 20.86 -5.07 -2.45
N GLU A 126 19.76 -4.34 -2.25
CA GLU A 126 18.91 -4.44 -1.07
C GLU A 126 17.43 -4.35 -1.43
N VAL A 127 16.59 -5.05 -0.68
CA VAL A 127 15.13 -4.91 -0.67
C VAL A 127 14.69 -4.80 0.79
N ASN A 128 13.80 -3.88 1.10
CA ASN A 128 13.36 -3.66 2.48
C ASN A 128 11.89 -3.26 2.56
N ILE A 129 11.32 -3.41 3.76
CA ILE A 129 9.96 -3.00 4.09
C ILE A 129 10.06 -1.97 5.21
N ASP A 130 9.63 -0.75 4.94
CA ASP A 130 9.83 0.40 5.80
C ASP A 130 8.47 0.98 6.24
N TYR A 131 8.37 1.31 7.52
CA TYR A 131 7.29 2.17 8.00
C TYR A 131 7.50 3.61 7.49
N PRO A 132 6.43 4.45 7.50
CA PRO A 132 6.54 5.87 7.20
C PRO A 132 7.67 6.52 8.00
N HIS A 133 8.63 7.15 7.33
CA HIS A 133 9.71 7.83 8.02
C HIS A 133 10.15 9.08 7.27
N GLN A 134 10.53 10.12 8.01
CA GLN A 134 10.91 11.40 7.40
C GLN A 134 12.37 11.46 6.98
N LYS A 135 13.21 10.53 7.47
CA LYS A 135 14.65 10.54 7.24
C LYS A 135 15.02 9.56 6.13
N ASN A 136 15.56 10.07 5.03
CA ASN A 136 16.14 9.27 3.93
C ASN A 136 15.17 8.29 3.22
N GLY A 137 13.91 8.68 3.06
CA GLY A 137 12.93 8.00 2.20
C GLY A 137 11.50 8.50 2.42
N PRO A 138 10.50 7.79 1.88
CA PRO A 138 9.09 8.19 1.91
C PRO A 138 8.47 8.31 3.30
N ASP A 139 7.62 9.32 3.48
CA ASP A 139 6.78 9.51 4.67
C ASP A 139 5.45 8.74 4.59
N ALA A 140 5.47 7.60 3.91
CA ALA A 140 4.37 6.66 3.76
C ALA A 140 4.89 5.21 3.83
N PRO A 141 4.03 4.21 4.07
CA PRO A 141 4.42 2.81 4.05
C PRO A 141 5.01 2.45 2.68
N HIS A 142 6.14 1.75 2.65
CA HIS A 142 6.79 1.45 1.37
C HIS A 142 7.68 0.22 1.40
N VAL A 143 7.93 -0.32 0.20
CA VAL A 143 9.00 -1.28 -0.05
C VAL A 143 10.09 -0.57 -0.84
N GLY A 144 11.31 -0.54 -0.30
CA GLY A 144 12.47 0.02 -1.00
C GLY A 144 13.26 -1.06 -1.72
N TRP A 145 13.92 -0.68 -2.80
CA TRP A 145 14.84 -1.54 -3.54
C TRP A 145 16.08 -0.77 -4.02
N GLN A 146 17.19 -1.47 -4.17
CA GLN A 146 18.42 -0.96 -4.76
C GLN A 146 19.06 -2.01 -5.67
N THR A 147 19.52 -1.59 -6.85
CA THR A 147 20.31 -2.45 -7.74
C THR A 147 21.72 -2.71 -7.21
N PRO A 148 22.43 -3.72 -7.75
CA PRO A 148 23.86 -3.92 -7.49
C PRO A 148 24.69 -2.66 -7.73
N GLY A 149 25.75 -2.47 -6.93
CA GLY A 149 26.67 -1.35 -7.09
C GLY A 149 26.98 -0.64 -5.77
N LYS A 150 27.88 0.35 -5.83
CA LYS A 150 28.20 1.22 -4.68
C LYS A 150 27.40 2.52 -4.75
N ARG A 151 27.07 3.09 -3.58
CA ARG A 151 26.47 4.43 -3.49
C ARG A 151 27.39 5.49 -4.12
N GLY A 152 26.79 6.55 -4.66
CA GLY A 152 27.51 7.64 -5.34
C GLY A 152 27.84 7.26 -6.79
N ASN A 153 29.11 7.41 -7.20
CA ASN A 153 29.56 7.11 -8.57
C ASN A 153 29.57 5.61 -8.93
N GLY A 154 29.08 4.74 -8.05
CA GLY A 154 29.10 3.29 -8.24
C GLY A 154 27.89 2.70 -8.97
N GLY A 155 27.02 3.55 -9.54
CA GLY A 155 25.96 3.15 -10.47
C GLY A 155 24.72 2.52 -9.84
N ALA A 156 24.63 2.42 -8.51
CA ALA A 156 23.46 1.88 -7.84
C ALA A 156 22.24 2.81 -7.99
N VAL A 157 21.11 2.25 -8.42
CA VAL A 157 19.82 2.93 -8.52
C VAL A 157 18.95 2.47 -7.37
N ARG A 158 18.21 3.41 -6.76
CA ARG A 158 17.27 3.15 -5.67
C ARG A 158 15.88 3.64 -6.07
N GLY A 159 14.87 2.84 -5.75
CA GLY A 159 13.47 3.22 -5.86
C GLY A 159 12.66 2.77 -4.66
N HIS A 160 11.43 3.24 -4.59
CA HIS A 160 10.44 2.93 -3.57
C HIS A 160 9.10 2.62 -4.23
N ILE A 161 8.43 1.61 -3.72
CA ILE A 161 7.05 1.28 -4.06
C ILE A 161 6.20 1.73 -2.87
N ILE A 162 5.46 2.82 -3.05
CA ILE A 162 4.63 3.45 -2.02
C ILE A 162 3.32 2.69 -1.90
N LEU A 163 2.93 2.36 -0.69
CA LEU A 163 1.77 1.53 -0.36
C LEU A 163 0.84 2.25 0.61
N ASP A 164 -0.41 1.80 0.66
CA ASP A 164 -1.38 2.26 1.66
C ASP A 164 -0.95 1.80 3.07
N GLU A 165 -0.41 0.58 3.18
CA GLU A 165 0.07 0.02 4.43
C GLU A 165 1.12 -1.08 4.25
N VAL A 166 1.85 -1.36 5.33
CA VAL A 166 2.68 -2.55 5.51
C VAL A 166 2.39 -3.15 6.90
N PRO A 167 2.21 -4.48 7.02
CA PRO A 167 1.85 -5.10 8.31
C PRO A 167 3.02 -5.15 9.31
N TYR A 168 4.24 -4.95 8.81
CA TYR A 168 5.48 -4.88 9.57
C TYR A 168 6.55 -4.13 8.75
N GLY A 169 7.50 -3.51 9.43
CA GLY A 169 8.58 -2.75 8.81
C GLY A 169 9.70 -2.46 9.79
N ARG A 170 10.81 -1.92 9.29
CA ARG A 170 11.90 -1.36 10.09
C ARG A 170 11.63 0.07 10.53
#